data_AF-A0A183THS2-F1
#
_entry.id   AF-A0A183THS2-F1
#
_cell.length_a   1.000
_cell.length_b   1.000
_cell.length_c   1.000
_cell.angle_alpha   90.00
_cell.angle_beta   90.00
_cell.angle_gamma   90.00
#
_symmetry.space_group_name_H-M   'P 1'
#
loop_
_entity.id
_entity.type
_entity.pdbx_description
1 polymer ?
#
loop_
_entity_poly.entity_id
_entity_poly.type
_entity_poly.pdbx_seq_one_letter_code
_entity_poly.pdbx_strand_id
1 'polypeptide(L)'
;MDRLGVLEAEYFDLEFFNKDGILCWLDHIKLLCKQHNANKEFLFTFCVKFYAPHPNLLEDEYTRYLFALQIKKDLYSGSLQCSENTAALLAAFIAQADLGDFLEDTYLDRSYLNGLRLVPSPTPAFLDKVMECHRSLVGQSPEEADISLLDTVRKVEMYGVRLRPVKASNFLHSAAMLVRCFHA
;
A
#
# COMPACT_ATOMS: atom_id res chain seq x y z
N MET A 1 14.23 -13.34 -4.20
CA MET A 1 13.35 -13.17 -3.04
C MET A 1 14.02 -13.65 -1.76
N ASP A 2 14.76 -14.75 -1.80
CA ASP A 2 15.40 -15.43 -0.66
C ASP A 2 16.27 -14.54 0.25
N ARG A 3 16.80 -13.42 -0.28
CA ARG A 3 17.61 -12.47 0.50
C ARG A 3 16.79 -11.58 1.44
N LEU A 4 15.47 -11.50 1.27
CA LEU A 4 14.57 -10.69 2.09
C LEU A 4 13.96 -11.48 3.26
N GLY A 5 14.16 -12.81 3.31
CA GLY A 5 13.59 -13.64 4.38
C GLY A 5 12.06 -13.75 4.35
N VAL A 6 11.41 -13.41 3.23
CA VAL A 6 9.96 -13.53 3.05
C VAL A 6 9.61 -14.98 2.80
N LEU A 7 8.76 -15.57 3.67
CA LEU A 7 8.35 -16.96 3.56
C LEU A 7 7.36 -17.15 2.40
N GLU A 8 6.32 -16.32 2.34
CA GLU A 8 5.25 -16.36 1.34
C GLU A 8 5.59 -15.40 0.18
N ALA A 9 6.76 -15.61 -0.44
CA ALA A 9 7.33 -14.71 -1.43
C ALA A 9 6.54 -14.65 -2.76
N GLU A 10 5.67 -15.62 -3.02
CA GLU A 10 4.85 -15.72 -4.24
C GLU A 10 3.91 -14.52 -4.43
N TYR A 11 3.56 -13.81 -3.37
CA TYR A 11 2.70 -12.62 -3.43
C TYR A 11 3.43 -11.37 -3.94
N PHE A 12 4.76 -11.37 -3.96
CA PHE A 12 5.55 -10.18 -4.22
C PHE A 12 6.32 -10.27 -5.53
N ASP A 13 6.63 -9.11 -6.10
CA ASP A 13 7.52 -8.99 -7.25
C ASP A 13 8.14 -7.59 -7.31
N LEU A 14 8.99 -7.36 -8.31
CA LEU A 14 9.65 -6.08 -8.54
C LEU A 14 8.96 -5.30 -9.65
N GLU A 15 8.68 -4.03 -9.40
CA GLU A 15 8.24 -3.07 -10.41
C GLU A 15 9.33 -2.08 -10.77
N PHE A 16 9.35 -1.65 -12.02
CA PHE A 16 10.27 -0.62 -12.50
C PHE A 16 9.64 0.18 -13.64
N PHE A 17 10.18 1.37 -13.88
CA PHE A 17 9.85 2.12 -15.09
C PHE A 17 10.72 1.66 -16.24
N ASN A 18 10.10 1.18 -17.32
CA ASN A 18 10.81 0.75 -18.51
C ASN A 18 11.39 1.95 -19.29
N LYS A 19 12.03 1.66 -20.43
CA LYS A 19 12.63 2.69 -21.31
C LYS A 19 11.64 3.77 -21.79
N ASP A 20 10.36 3.45 -21.85
CA ASP A 20 9.27 4.33 -22.29
C ASP A 20 8.61 5.07 -21.12
N GLY A 21 9.13 4.93 -19.90
CA GLY A 21 8.57 5.54 -18.69
C GLY A 21 7.28 4.87 -18.20
N ILE A 22 7.01 3.63 -18.63
CA ILE A 22 5.82 2.88 -18.24
C ILE A 22 6.18 1.95 -17.07
N LEU A 23 5.39 2.00 -16.00
CA LEU A 23 5.52 1.09 -14.86
C LEU A 23 5.21 -0.35 -15.29
N CYS A 24 6.17 -1.25 -15.12
CA CYS A 24 6.12 -2.64 -15.53
C CYS A 24 6.58 -3.56 -14.40
N TRP A 25 6.04 -4.78 -14.35
CA TRP A 25 6.63 -5.86 -13.57
C TRP A 25 7.91 -6.35 -14.22
N LEU A 26 8.88 -6.73 -13.39
CA LEU A 26 10.10 -7.40 -13.82
C LEU A 26 9.74 -8.75 -14.46
N ASP A 27 10.26 -8.99 -15.65
CA ASP A 27 10.14 -10.28 -16.31
C ASP A 27 11.42 -11.07 -16.07
N HIS A 28 11.31 -12.10 -15.23
CA HIS A 28 12.44 -12.91 -14.76
C HIS A 28 13.08 -13.79 -15.85
N ILE A 29 12.48 -13.87 -17.05
CA ILE A 29 12.97 -14.69 -18.16
C ILE A 29 13.89 -13.88 -19.07
N LYS A 30 13.61 -12.58 -19.31
CA LYS A 30 14.47 -11.76 -20.17
C LYS A 30 15.57 -11.07 -19.36
N LEU A 31 16.69 -10.83 -20.04
CA LEU A 31 17.81 -10.06 -19.47
C LEU A 31 17.34 -8.66 -19.06
N LEU A 32 17.80 -8.20 -17.89
CA LEU A 32 17.50 -6.86 -17.34
C LEU A 32 17.81 -5.74 -18.35
N CYS A 33 18.96 -5.83 -19.03
CA CYS A 33 19.37 -4.86 -20.05
C CYS A 33 18.45 -4.80 -21.28
N LYS A 34 17.62 -5.83 -21.52
CA LYS A 34 16.64 -5.86 -22.61
C LYS A 34 15.30 -5.23 -22.21
N GLN A 35 15.05 -5.02 -20.92
CA GLN A 35 13.79 -4.50 -20.40
C GLN A 35 13.93 -3.08 -19.84
N HIS A 36 15.11 -2.75 -19.31
CA HIS A 36 15.44 -1.46 -18.71
C HIS A 36 16.40 -0.65 -19.61
N ASN A 37 16.40 0.67 -19.45
CA ASN A 37 17.33 1.55 -20.14
C ASN A 37 18.72 1.50 -19.49
N ALA A 38 19.68 0.80 -20.12
CA ALA A 38 21.03 0.59 -19.60
C ALA A 38 21.81 1.87 -19.21
N ASN A 39 21.40 3.05 -19.69
CA ASN A 39 22.02 4.34 -19.34
C ASN A 39 21.40 5.00 -18.09
N LYS A 40 20.42 4.35 -17.44
CA LYS A 40 19.78 4.82 -16.22
C LYS A 40 20.10 3.90 -15.05
N GLU A 41 19.93 4.41 -13.84
CA GLU A 41 20.01 3.60 -12.63
C GLU A 41 18.89 2.56 -12.61
N PHE A 42 19.23 1.36 -12.13
CA PHE A 42 18.32 0.25 -11.93
C PHE A 42 17.52 0.45 -10.64
N LEU A 43 16.46 1.28 -10.72
CA LEU A 43 15.53 1.49 -9.62
C LEU A 43 14.35 0.52 -9.72
N PHE A 44 14.28 -0.42 -8.79
CA PHE A 44 13.19 -1.37 -8.63
C PHE A 44 12.45 -1.11 -7.33
N THR A 45 11.14 -1.28 -7.34
CA THR A 45 10.30 -1.24 -6.14
C THR A 45 9.77 -2.62 -5.86
N PHE A 46 9.99 -3.12 -4.64
CA PHE A 46 9.38 -4.35 -4.16
C PHE A 46 7.92 -4.08 -3.79
N CYS A 47 6.99 -4.82 -4.38
CA CYS A 47 5.56 -4.60 -4.28
C CYS A 47 4.80 -5.92 -4.13
N VAL A 48 3.61 -5.87 -3.54
CA VAL A 48 2.63 -6.96 -3.69
C VAL A 48 2.13 -6.98 -5.13
N LYS A 49 2.36 -8.11 -5.80
CA LYS A 49 1.86 -8.39 -7.15
C LYS A 49 0.53 -9.09 -7.13
N PHE A 50 0.34 -10.00 -6.18
CA PHE A 50 -0.87 -10.77 -6.02
C PHE A 50 -1.40 -10.56 -4.62
N TYR A 51 -2.57 -9.94 -4.51
CA TYR A 51 -3.18 -9.64 -3.23
C TYR A 51 -3.92 -10.88 -2.72
N ALA A 52 -3.58 -11.34 -1.52
CA ALA A 52 -4.30 -12.42 -0.87
C ALA A 52 -5.74 -11.98 -0.55
N PRO A 53 -6.78 -12.83 -0.75
CA PRO A 53 -8.15 -12.49 -0.35
C PRO A 53 -8.34 -12.31 1.18
N HIS A 54 -7.48 -12.97 1.96
CA HIS A 54 -7.46 -12.95 3.41
C HIS A 54 -6.05 -12.62 3.92
N PRO A 55 -5.53 -11.40 3.69
CA PRO A 55 -4.15 -11.04 4.01
C PRO A 55 -3.87 -11.06 5.52
N ASN A 56 -4.91 -10.90 6.36
CA ASN A 56 -4.80 -11.00 7.81
C ASN A 56 -4.55 -12.44 8.31
N LEU A 57 -4.70 -13.45 7.44
CA LEU A 57 -4.50 -14.88 7.75
C LEU A 57 -3.24 -15.46 7.10
N LEU A 58 -2.40 -14.63 6.47
CA LEU A 58 -1.07 -15.06 6.01
C LEU A 58 -0.31 -15.65 7.19
N GLU A 59 0.47 -16.71 6.98
CA GLU A 59 1.06 -17.48 8.07
C GLU A 59 2.17 -16.68 8.77
N ASP A 60 3.01 -16.02 7.97
CA ASP A 60 4.20 -15.35 8.46
C ASP A 60 3.92 -13.87 8.82
N GLU A 61 4.40 -13.44 9.98
CA GLU A 61 4.22 -12.09 10.48
C GLU A 61 4.91 -11.04 9.61
N TYR A 62 6.11 -11.36 9.11
CA TYR A 62 6.83 -10.47 8.24
C TYR A 62 6.13 -10.31 6.89
N THR A 63 5.54 -11.37 6.33
CA THR A 63 4.63 -11.26 5.17
C THR A 63 3.46 -10.31 5.45
N ARG A 64 2.77 -10.44 6.59
CA ARG A 64 1.65 -9.54 6.96
C ARG A 64 2.10 -8.09 7.05
N TYR A 65 3.24 -7.84 7.71
CA TYR A 65 3.84 -6.50 7.79
C TYR A 65 4.13 -5.91 6.40
N LEU A 66 4.70 -6.70 5.48
CA LEU A 66 4.97 -6.25 4.11
C LEU A 66 3.68 -5.94 3.34
N PHE A 67 2.61 -6.70 3.56
CA PHE A 67 1.28 -6.37 3.04
C PHE A 67 0.77 -5.05 3.63
N ALA A 68 0.90 -4.82 4.94
CA ALA A 68 0.51 -3.57 5.59
C ALA A 68 1.25 -2.36 5.02
N LEU A 69 2.56 -2.48 4.76
CA LEU A 69 3.36 -1.46 4.07
C LEU A 69 2.88 -1.19 2.64
N GLN A 70 2.47 -2.22 1.90
CA GLN A 70 1.86 -2.03 0.58
C GLN A 70 0.55 -1.24 0.69
N ILE A 71 -0.31 -1.55 1.67
CA ILE A 71 -1.56 -0.81 1.89
C ILE A 71 -1.30 0.65 2.23
N LYS A 72 -0.31 0.94 3.09
CA LYS A 72 0.13 2.32 3.36
C LYS A 72 0.55 3.05 2.09
N LYS A 73 1.33 2.39 1.22
CA LYS A 73 1.74 2.95 -0.09
C LYS A 73 0.55 3.18 -1.00
N ASP A 74 -0.41 2.26 -1.04
CA ASP A 74 -1.60 2.36 -1.88
C ASP A 74 -2.53 3.49 -1.42
N LEU A 75 -2.68 3.66 -0.10
CA LEU A 75 -3.41 4.77 0.51
C LEU A 75 -2.74 6.12 0.23
N TYR A 76 -1.41 6.19 0.41
CA TYR A 76 -0.62 7.41 0.16
C TYR A 76 -0.63 7.83 -1.31
N SER A 77 -0.54 6.87 -2.23
CA SER A 77 -0.57 7.16 -3.66
C SER A 77 -1.97 7.45 -4.21
N GLY A 78 -3.01 7.17 -3.42
CA GLY A 78 -4.41 7.29 -3.84
C GLY A 78 -4.87 6.17 -4.77
N SER A 79 -4.10 5.07 -4.90
CA SER A 79 -4.53 3.89 -5.67
C SER A 79 -5.63 3.12 -4.94
N LEU A 80 -5.61 3.11 -3.61
CA LEU A 80 -6.66 2.51 -2.77
C LEU A 80 -7.80 3.51 -2.55
N GLN A 81 -8.78 3.50 -3.45
CA GLN A 81 -9.97 4.34 -3.31
C GLN A 81 -10.96 3.72 -2.31
N CYS A 82 -11.34 4.50 -1.30
CA CYS A 82 -12.32 4.12 -0.29
C CYS A 82 -13.02 5.37 0.28
N SER A 83 -14.02 5.15 1.14
CA SER A 83 -14.68 6.28 1.83
C SER A 83 -13.69 6.99 2.76
N GLU A 84 -13.90 8.29 3.01
CA GLU A 84 -13.05 9.06 3.94
C GLU A 84 -13.01 8.42 5.34
N ASN A 85 -14.13 7.87 5.81
CA ASN A 85 -14.20 7.17 7.08
C ASN A 85 -13.30 5.93 7.11
N THR A 86 -13.32 5.15 6.03
CA THR A 86 -12.47 3.98 5.88
C THR A 86 -11.00 4.38 5.79
N ALA A 87 -10.68 5.39 4.98
CA ALA A 87 -9.32 5.90 4.84
C ALA A 87 -8.75 6.38 6.18
N ALA A 88 -9.55 7.08 7.00
CA ALA A 88 -9.12 7.55 8.30
C ALA A 88 -8.88 6.40 9.28
N LEU A 89 -9.72 5.37 9.27
CA LEU A 89 -9.53 4.17 10.09
C LEU A 89 -8.27 3.39 9.68
N LEU A 90 -8.05 3.18 8.38
CA LEU A 90 -6.83 2.54 7.88
C LEU A 90 -5.57 3.33 8.26
N ALA A 91 -5.63 4.66 8.11
CA ALA A 91 -4.55 5.55 8.52
C ALA A 91 -4.27 5.52 10.03
N ALA A 92 -5.30 5.33 10.86
CA ALA A 92 -5.13 5.17 12.30
C ALA A 92 -4.44 3.86 12.68
N PHE A 93 -4.77 2.73 12.01
CA PHE A 93 -4.02 1.49 12.21
C PHE A 93 -2.55 1.62 11.80
N ILE A 94 -2.26 2.32 10.69
CA ILE A 94 -0.89 2.63 10.28
C ILE A 94 -0.16 3.47 11.33
N ALA A 95 -0.84 4.47 11.90
CA ALA A 95 -0.27 5.30 12.97
C ALA A 95 0.03 4.46 14.23
N GLN A 96 -0.90 3.60 14.65
CA GLN A 96 -0.72 2.70 15.79
C GLN A 96 0.46 1.74 15.57
N ALA A 97 0.60 1.17 14.37
CA ALA A 97 1.69 0.26 14.04
C ALA A 97 3.07 0.97 14.03
N ASP A 98 3.14 2.18 13.47
CA ASP A 98 4.41 2.92 13.33
C ASP A 98 4.83 3.66 14.61
N LEU A 99 3.87 4.14 15.39
CA LEU A 99 4.10 5.06 16.52
C LEU A 99 3.77 4.45 17.90
N GLY A 100 3.08 3.31 17.94
CA GLY A 100 2.51 2.76 19.16
C GLY A 100 1.32 3.58 19.67
N ASP A 101 1.01 3.40 20.96
CA ASP A 101 -0.16 4.04 21.59
C ASP A 101 -0.20 5.56 21.46
N PHE A 102 -1.41 6.09 21.35
CA PHE A 102 -1.65 7.53 21.44
C PHE A 102 -1.28 8.06 22.84
N LEU A 103 -0.29 8.96 22.90
CA LEU A 103 0.18 9.60 24.13
C LEU A 103 -0.41 11.00 24.26
N GLU A 104 -1.41 11.20 25.13
CA GLU A 104 -2.12 12.48 25.28
C GLU A 104 -1.19 13.65 25.62
N ASP A 105 -0.12 13.40 26.37
CA ASP A 105 0.87 14.42 26.75
C ASP A 105 1.88 14.76 25.63
N THR A 106 1.97 13.92 24.59
CA THR A 106 2.93 14.09 23.48
C THR A 106 2.24 14.51 22.18
N TYR A 107 1.10 13.89 21.85
CA TYR A 107 0.35 14.12 20.63
C TYR A 107 -0.74 15.18 20.85
N LEU A 108 -0.31 16.42 21.12
CA LEU A 108 -1.19 17.52 21.48
C LEU A 108 -2.13 17.96 20.35
N ASP A 109 -1.72 17.76 19.10
CA ASP A 109 -2.50 18.06 17.91
C ASP A 109 -2.16 17.09 16.78
N ARG A 110 -2.84 17.19 15.65
CA ARG A 110 -2.69 16.29 14.49
C ARG A 110 -1.32 16.34 13.79
N SER A 111 -0.39 17.22 14.19
CA SER A 111 0.89 17.42 13.50
C SER A 111 1.83 16.21 13.57
N TYR A 112 1.69 15.34 14.58
CA TYR A 112 2.48 14.10 14.67
C TYR A 112 2.23 13.15 13.49
N LEU A 113 1.07 13.27 12.83
CA LEU A 113 0.71 12.46 11.66
C LEU A 113 1.40 12.92 10.36
N ASN A 114 1.95 14.14 10.30
CA ASN A 114 2.49 14.72 9.07
C ASN A 114 3.65 13.90 8.48
N GLY A 115 4.46 13.27 9.33
CA GLY A 115 5.60 12.44 8.91
C GLY A 115 5.21 11.10 8.30
N LEU A 116 4.00 10.62 8.59
CA LEU A 116 3.56 9.27 8.18
C LEU A 116 3.16 9.17 6.71
N ARG A 117 2.91 10.31 6.04
CA ARG A 117 2.50 10.37 4.62
C ARG A 117 1.32 9.43 4.33
N LEU A 118 0.21 9.62 5.04
CA LEU A 118 -0.92 8.67 5.02
C LEU A 118 -1.75 8.74 3.74
N VAL A 119 -1.92 9.93 3.16
CA VAL A 119 -2.71 10.21 1.96
C VAL A 119 -2.02 11.30 1.11
N PRO A 120 -2.33 11.46 -0.19
CA PRO A 120 -1.63 12.40 -1.06
C PRO A 120 -1.71 13.87 -0.60
N SER A 121 -2.90 14.26 -0.14
CA SER A 121 -3.23 15.64 0.26
C SER A 121 -4.16 15.62 1.47
N PRO A 122 -3.64 15.42 2.70
CA PRO A 122 -4.46 15.34 3.90
C PRO A 122 -5.11 16.69 4.22
N THR A 123 -6.40 16.67 4.55
CA THR A 123 -7.09 17.86 5.08
C THR A 123 -6.99 17.89 6.61
N PRO A 124 -7.07 19.07 7.24
CA PRO A 124 -7.22 19.21 8.68
C PRO A 124 -8.27 18.27 9.30
N ALA A 125 -9.48 18.28 8.74
CA ALA A 125 -10.61 17.47 9.23
C ALA A 125 -10.34 15.97 9.11
N PHE A 126 -9.69 15.54 8.03
CA PHE A 126 -9.28 14.14 7.86
C PHE A 126 -8.28 13.73 8.95
N LEU A 127 -7.26 14.54 9.20
CA LEU A 127 -6.25 14.24 10.20
C LEU A 127 -6.81 14.27 11.63
N ASP A 128 -7.76 15.16 11.92
CA ASP A 128 -8.49 15.17 13.20
C ASP A 128 -9.24 13.84 13.41
N LYS A 129 -9.85 13.30 12.35
CA LYS A 129 -10.50 11.99 12.38
C LYS A 129 -9.52 10.84 12.58
N VAL A 130 -8.38 10.86 11.90
CA VAL A 130 -7.31 9.86 12.10
C VAL A 130 -6.84 9.88 13.54
N MET A 131 -6.64 11.06 14.12
CA MET A 131 -6.23 11.23 15.51
C MET A 131 -7.27 10.68 16.49
N GLU A 132 -8.56 10.95 16.26
CA GLU A 132 -9.66 10.40 17.07
C GLU A 132 -9.69 8.87 17.02
N CYS A 133 -9.57 8.29 15.81
CA CYS A 133 -9.47 6.85 15.65
C CYS A 133 -8.23 6.29 16.36
N HIS A 134 -7.06 6.90 16.20
CA HIS A 134 -5.81 6.44 16.82
C HIS A 134 -5.92 6.41 18.35
N ARG A 135 -6.56 7.42 18.97
CA ARG A 135 -6.82 7.43 20.43
C ARG A 135 -7.66 6.23 20.89
N SER A 136 -8.55 5.71 20.03
CA SER A 136 -9.37 4.53 20.36
C SER A 136 -8.64 3.18 20.24
N LEU A 137 -7.40 3.16 19.73
CA LEU A 137 -6.60 1.96 19.50
C LEU A 137 -5.59 1.68 20.62
N VAL A 138 -5.55 2.51 21.68
CA VAL A 138 -4.61 2.35 22.79
C VAL A 138 -4.68 0.94 23.39
N GLY A 139 -3.53 0.32 23.56
CA GLY A 139 -3.36 -1.04 24.04
C GLY A 139 -3.27 -2.08 22.92
N GLN A 140 -3.45 -1.68 21.66
CA GLN A 140 -3.24 -2.54 20.51
C GLN A 140 -1.75 -2.59 20.14
N SER A 141 -1.18 -3.79 20.05
CA SER A 141 0.20 -3.97 19.57
C SER A 141 0.34 -3.63 18.08
N PRO A 142 1.55 -3.31 17.59
CA PRO A 142 1.79 -3.09 16.16
C PRO A 142 1.32 -4.25 15.27
N GLU A 143 1.55 -5.48 15.73
CA GLU A 143 1.17 -6.70 15.01
C GLU A 143 -0.36 -6.84 14.92
N GLU A 144 -1.09 -6.51 15.99
CA GLU A 144 -2.55 -6.49 16.01
C GLU A 144 -3.12 -5.35 15.14
N ALA A 145 -2.44 -4.21 15.10
CA ALA A 145 -2.81 -3.08 14.25
C ALA A 145 -2.67 -3.44 12.77
N ASP A 146 -1.58 -4.11 12.38
CA ASP A 146 -1.40 -4.66 11.03
C ASP A 146 -2.49 -5.67 10.67
N ILE A 147 -2.81 -6.60 11.56
CA ILE A 147 -3.91 -7.58 11.35
C ILE A 147 -5.25 -6.85 11.14
N SER A 148 -5.51 -5.81 11.93
CA SER A 148 -6.77 -5.03 11.85
C SER A 148 -6.84 -4.20 10.58
N LEU A 149 -5.72 -3.62 10.15
CA LEU A 149 -5.57 -2.94 8.85
C LEU A 149 -5.92 -3.90 7.72
N LEU A 150 -5.34 -5.11 7.74
CA LEU A 150 -5.51 -6.12 6.70
C LEU A 150 -6.92 -6.72 6.67
N ASP A 151 -7.55 -6.96 7.81
CA ASP A 151 -8.96 -7.41 7.86
C ASP A 151 -9.95 -6.31 7.44
N THR A 152 -9.62 -5.05 7.70
CA THR A 152 -10.44 -3.92 7.25
C THR A 152 -10.31 -3.72 5.74
N VAL A 153 -9.07 -3.65 5.23
CA VAL A 153 -8.83 -3.29 3.82
C VAL A 153 -9.34 -4.35 2.85
N ARG A 154 -9.30 -5.64 3.20
CA ARG A 154 -9.80 -6.72 2.31
C ARG A 154 -11.30 -6.60 1.98
N LYS A 155 -12.05 -5.82 2.78
CA LYS A 155 -13.48 -5.54 2.58
C LYS A 155 -13.73 -4.33 1.67
N VAL A 156 -12.69 -3.55 1.35
CA VAL A 156 -12.76 -2.41 0.44
C VAL A 156 -12.86 -2.91 -0.99
N GLU A 157 -13.80 -2.37 -1.77
CA GLU A 157 -14.06 -2.81 -3.15
C GLU A 157 -12.82 -2.75 -4.05
N MET A 158 -11.99 -1.72 -3.83
CA MET A 158 -10.78 -1.41 -4.59
C MET A 158 -9.52 -2.09 -4.06
N TYR A 159 -9.65 -2.97 -3.07
CA TYR A 159 -8.54 -3.79 -2.59
C TYR A 159 -8.02 -4.72 -3.69
N GLY A 160 -6.69 -4.71 -3.89
CA GLY A 160 -6.02 -5.50 -4.94
C GLY A 160 -6.37 -5.09 -6.38
N VAL A 161 -7.00 -3.92 -6.56
CA VAL A 161 -7.37 -3.41 -7.88
C VAL A 161 -6.31 -2.42 -8.35
N ARG A 162 -5.77 -2.65 -9.55
CA ARG A 162 -4.84 -1.71 -10.21
C ARG A 162 -5.48 -1.14 -11.47
N LEU A 163 -5.45 0.18 -11.57
CA LEU A 163 -5.86 0.92 -12.76
C LEU A 163 -4.72 0.94 -13.78
N ARG A 164 -4.97 0.40 -14.96
CA ARG A 164 -4.02 0.44 -16.08
C ARG A 164 -4.53 1.44 -17.12
N PRO A 165 -3.76 2.48 -17.47
CA PRO A 165 -4.11 3.37 -18.56
C PRO A 165 -4.23 2.57 -19.87
N VAL A 166 -5.35 2.72 -20.57
CA VAL A 166 -5.56 2.16 -21.90
C VAL A 166 -5.57 3.30 -22.90
N LYS A 167 -4.76 3.18 -23.96
CA LYS A 167 -4.90 4.04 -25.13
C LYS A 167 -6.16 3.62 -25.87
N ALA A 168 -7.26 4.35 -25.71
CA ALA A 168 -8.42 4.21 -26.57
C ALA A 168 -8.02 4.58 -28.00
N SER A 169 -8.33 3.72 -28.98
CA SER A 169 -7.98 3.93 -30.40
C SER A 169 -8.78 5.05 -31.08
N ASN A 170 -9.71 5.71 -30.37
CA ASN A 170 -10.47 6.83 -30.90
C ASN A 170 -10.23 8.04 -30.01
N PHE A 171 -9.69 9.09 -30.61
CA PHE A 171 -9.41 10.39 -30.02
C PHE A 171 -10.64 10.89 -29.24
N LEU A 172 -10.56 10.89 -27.90
CA LEU A 172 -11.00 11.98 -27.01
C LEU A 172 -10.97 11.63 -25.51
N HIS A 173 -10.78 10.38 -25.07
CA HIS A 173 -10.64 10.09 -23.63
C HIS A 173 -9.62 8.97 -23.36
N SER A 174 -8.68 9.19 -22.45
CA SER A 174 -7.91 8.10 -21.83
C SER A 174 -8.87 7.31 -20.95
N ALA A 175 -9.11 6.04 -21.28
CA ALA A 175 -9.85 5.13 -20.41
C ALA A 175 -8.85 4.36 -19.53
N ALA A 176 -9.24 4.02 -18.31
CA ALA A 176 -8.48 3.11 -17.46
C ALA A 176 -9.21 1.77 -17.36
N MET A 177 -8.48 0.66 -17.47
CA MET A 177 -9.03 -0.67 -17.22
C MET A 177 -8.71 -1.11 -15.79
N LEU A 178 -9.71 -1.65 -15.11
CA LEU A 178 -9.55 -2.28 -13.79
C LEU A 178 -8.94 -3.66 -13.96
N VAL A 179 -7.79 -3.90 -13.34
CA VAL A 179 -7.18 -5.22 -13.24
C VAL A 179 -7.20 -5.63 -11.77
N ARG A 180 -7.95 -6.70 -11.47
CA ARG A 180 -7.94 -7.34 -10.16
C ARG A 180 -6.72 -8.27 -10.10
N CYS A 181 -5.78 -7.95 -9.22
CA CYS A 181 -4.54 -8.69 -9.03
C CYS A 181 -4.70 -9.78 -7.96
N PHE A 182 -5.70 -10.64 -8.09
CA PHE A 182 -5.85 -11.83 -7.23
C PHE A 182 -5.20 -13.04 -7.92
N HIS A 183 -4.68 -13.96 -7.11
CA HIS A 183 -3.98 -15.23 -7.40
C HIS A 183 -2.45 -15.16 -7.38
N ALA A 184 -1.85 -15.76 -6.34
CA ALA A 184 -0.58 -16.46 -6.45
C ALA A 184 -0.88 -17.96 -6.61
#